data_AF-A0A2V1AJC0-F1
#
_entry.id   AF-A0A2V1AJC0-F1
#
_cell.length_a   1.000
_cell.length_b   1.000
_cell.length_c   1.000
_cell.angle_alpha   90.00
_cell.angle_beta   90.00
_cell.angle_gamma   90.00
#
_symmetry.space_group_name_H-M   'P 1'
#
loop_
_entity.id
_entity.type
_entity.pdbx_description
1 polymer ?
#
loop_
_entity_poly.entity_id
_entity_poly.type
_entity_poly.pdbx_seq_one_letter_code
_entity_poly.pdbx_strand_id
1 'polypeptide(L)'
;MAHRLLVNVIFTGASVFGRAFTEAYKQAAKASQIHRWNPIDEAMKILDIEKEELSLEEIEKKYEYLFDVNSKEKGNSFFLQSKVYYASDTLRKELEYLQKMREAKEGKQEAS
;
A
#
# COMPACT_ATOMS: atom_id res chain seq x y z
N MET A 1 -2.19 -29.97 52.52
CA MET A 1 -1.04 -29.29 51.88
C MET A 1 -0.85 -29.68 50.40
N ALA A 2 -0.86 -30.97 50.04
CA ALA A 2 -0.66 -31.42 48.64
C ALA A 2 -1.74 -30.95 47.64
N HIS A 3 -3.01 -30.89 48.05
CA HIS A 3 -4.10 -30.43 47.16
C HIS A 3 -3.98 -28.95 46.76
N ARG A 4 -3.43 -28.08 47.63
CA ARG A 4 -3.20 -26.66 47.30
C ARG A 4 -2.09 -26.51 46.25
N LEU A 5 -1.07 -27.37 46.29
CA LEU A 5 0.00 -27.40 45.28
C LEU A 5 -0.54 -27.85 43.92
N LEU A 6 -1.34 -28.92 43.89
CA LEU A 6 -1.99 -29.38 42.66
C LEU A 6 -2.90 -28.31 42.05
N VAL A 7 -3.72 -27.64 42.87
CA VAL A 7 -4.59 -26.55 42.41
C VAL A 7 -3.77 -25.40 41.84
N ASN A 8 -2.69 -24.98 42.51
CA ASN A 8 -1.84 -23.89 42.03
C ASN A 8 -1.15 -24.22 40.70
N VAL A 9 -0.70 -25.47 40.51
CA VAL A 9 -0.08 -25.92 39.25
C VAL A 9 -1.08 -25.92 38.10
N ILE A 10 -2.31 -26.40 38.33
CA ILE A 10 -3.36 -26.44 37.31
C ILE A 10 -3.78 -25.01 36.91
N PHE A 11 -4.03 -24.12 37.88
CA PHE A 11 -4.43 -22.75 37.60
C PHE A 11 -3.34 -21.94 36.92
N THR A 12 -2.09 -22.08 37.39
CA THR A 12 -0.96 -21.36 36.78
C THR A 12 -0.70 -21.86 35.37
N GLY A 13 -0.70 -23.19 35.17
CA GLY A 13 -0.55 -23.81 33.85
C GLY A 13 -1.61 -23.32 32.86
N ALA A 14 -2.90 -23.38 33.22
CA ALA A 14 -3.98 -22.92 32.36
C ALA A 14 -3.86 -21.43 31.98
N SER A 15 -3.45 -20.57 32.92
CA SER A 15 -3.28 -19.14 32.68
C SER A 15 -2.12 -18.80 31.72
N VAL A 16 -1.01 -19.55 31.82
CA VAL A 16 0.18 -19.38 30.98
C VAL A 16 -0.13 -19.81 29.55
N PHE A 17 -0.76 -20.97 29.36
CA PHE A 17 -1.18 -21.41 28.03
C PHE A 17 -2.21 -20.44 27.41
N GLY A 18 -3.24 -20.03 28.16
CA GLY A 18 -4.26 -19.11 27.64
C GLY A 18 -3.69 -17.78 27.15
N ARG A 19 -2.77 -17.16 27.92
CA ARG A 19 -2.09 -15.92 27.51
C ARG A 19 -1.25 -16.11 26.26
N ALA A 20 -0.45 -17.18 26.20
CA ALA A 20 0.39 -17.48 25.05
C ALA A 20 -0.43 -17.66 23.75
N PHE A 21 -1.58 -18.34 23.81
CA PHE A 21 -2.49 -18.46 22.67
C PHE A 21 -3.06 -17.10 22.23
N THR A 22 -3.51 -16.26 23.18
CA THR A 22 -4.06 -14.94 22.84
C THR A 22 -3.01 -13.98 22.28
N GLU A 23 -1.78 -14.03 22.79
CA GLU A 23 -0.66 -13.22 22.31
C GLU A 23 -0.22 -13.65 20.92
N ALA A 24 -0.08 -14.95 20.69
CA ALA A 24 0.21 -15.51 19.36
C ALA A 24 -0.88 -15.15 18.35
N TYR A 25 -2.16 -15.22 18.73
CA TYR A 25 -3.27 -14.80 17.88
C TYR A 25 -3.21 -13.30 17.55
N LYS A 26 -2.98 -12.44 18.55
CA LYS A 26 -2.81 -10.99 18.34
C LYS A 26 -1.60 -10.68 17.45
N GLN A 27 -0.51 -11.43 17.60
CA GLN A 27 0.69 -11.28 16.80
C GLN A 27 0.45 -11.70 15.34
N ALA A 28 -0.24 -12.82 15.12
CA ALA A 28 -0.65 -13.27 13.79
C ALA A 28 -1.63 -12.29 13.12
N ALA A 29 -2.59 -11.75 13.88
CA ALA A 29 -3.53 -10.74 13.37
C ALA A 29 -2.80 -9.44 12.98
N LYS A 30 -1.83 -8.97 13.76
CA LYS A 30 -0.98 -7.82 13.39
C LYS A 30 -0.11 -8.09 12.16
N ALA A 31 0.46 -9.29 12.05
CA ALA A 31 1.22 -9.70 10.87
C ALA A 31 0.36 -9.80 9.61
N SER A 32 -0.93 -10.14 9.75
CA SER A 32 -1.90 -10.13 8.65
C SER A 32 -2.35 -8.74 8.20
N GLN A 33 -2.01 -7.68 8.95
CA GLN A 33 -2.07 -6.30 8.44
C GLN A 33 -0.89 -6.01 7.51
N ILE A 34 -0.61 -6.93 6.60
CA ILE A 34 0.18 -6.67 5.40
C ILE A 34 -0.48 -5.46 4.74
N HIS A 35 0.28 -4.38 4.54
CA HIS A 35 -0.17 -3.27 3.71
C HIS A 35 -0.78 -3.86 2.44
N ARG A 36 -2.10 -3.69 2.25
CA ARG A 36 -2.75 -4.11 1.02
C ARG A 36 -1.99 -3.42 -0.11
N TRP A 37 -1.36 -4.22 -0.96
CA TRP A 37 -0.66 -3.72 -2.12
C TRP A 37 -1.66 -2.92 -2.96
N ASN A 38 -1.38 -1.63 -3.11
CA ASN A 38 -2.15 -0.72 -3.93
C ASN A 38 -1.21 -0.19 -5.03
N PRO A 39 -1.45 -0.54 -6.31
CA PRO A 39 -0.61 -0.08 -7.41
C PRO A 39 -0.50 1.44 -7.51
N ILE A 40 -1.54 2.18 -7.10
CA ILE A 40 -1.52 3.65 -7.10
C ILE A 40 -0.54 4.17 -6.05
N ASP A 41 -0.57 3.63 -4.83
CA ASP A 41 0.35 4.03 -3.76
C ASP A 41 1.81 3.69 -4.10
N GLU A 42 2.04 2.57 -4.79
CA GLU A 42 3.38 2.22 -5.30
C GLU A 42 3.83 3.20 -6.38
N ALA A 43 2.97 3.52 -7.35
CA ALA A 43 3.29 4.44 -8.43
C ALA A 43 3.60 5.86 -7.92
N MET A 44 2.82 6.36 -6.95
CA MET A 44 3.09 7.64 -6.28
C MET A 44 4.45 7.65 -5.57
N LYS A 45 4.81 6.55 -4.89
CA LYS A 45 6.13 6.42 -4.24
C LYS A 45 7.28 6.35 -5.25
N ILE A 46 7.10 5.68 -6.38
CA ILE A 46 8.13 5.60 -7.43
C ILE A 46 8.38 6.98 -8.05
N LEU A 47 7.32 7.76 -8.28
CA LEU A 47 7.41 9.09 -8.88
C LEU A 47 7.64 10.21 -7.87
N ASP A 48 7.66 9.90 -6.57
CA ASP A 48 7.81 10.88 -5.49
C ASP A 48 6.76 12.00 -5.61
N ILE A 49 5.49 11.61 -5.63
CA ILE A 49 4.33 12.49 -5.74
C ILE A 49 3.42 12.26 -4.53
N GLU A 50 3.12 13.34 -3.79
CA GLU A 50 2.11 13.30 -2.73
C GLU A 50 0.69 13.39 -3.31
N LYS A 51 -0.32 12.98 -2.53
CA LYS A 51 -1.70 12.86 -3.04
C LYS A 51 -2.28 14.22 -3.43
N GLU A 52 -1.89 15.25 -2.71
CA GLU A 52 -2.30 16.63 -2.86
C GLU A 52 -1.71 17.27 -4.12
N GLU A 53 -0.60 16.73 -4.64
CA GLU A 53 0.12 17.21 -5.81
C GLU A 53 -0.25 16.43 -7.09
N LEU A 54 -1.10 15.41 -6.96
CA LEU A 54 -1.45 14.50 -8.04
C LEU A 54 -2.16 15.25 -9.18
N SER A 55 -1.40 15.53 -10.23
CA SER A 55 -1.84 16.22 -11.44
C SER A 55 -1.11 15.66 -12.65
N LEU A 56 -1.67 15.83 -13.84
CA LEU A 56 -1.02 15.38 -15.07
C LEU A 56 0.33 16.08 -15.28
N GLU A 57 0.42 17.36 -14.98
CA GLU A 57 1.64 18.16 -15.10
C GLU A 57 2.76 17.64 -14.19
N GLU A 58 2.47 17.39 -12.91
CA GLU A 58 3.49 16.88 -11.99
C GLU A 58 3.92 15.45 -12.35
N ILE A 59 2.99 14.61 -12.81
CA ILE A 59 3.31 13.26 -13.32
C ILE A 59 4.30 13.34 -14.48
N GLU A 60 4.03 14.17 -15.49
CA GLU A 60 4.92 14.32 -16.65
C GLU A 60 6.30 14.83 -16.24
N LYS A 61 6.34 15.88 -15.41
CA LYS A 61 7.59 16.47 -14.91
C LYS A 61 8.45 15.44 -14.16
N LYS A 62 7.86 14.68 -13.23
CA LYS A 62 8.57 13.63 -12.49
C LYS A 62 8.97 12.48 -13.40
N TYR A 63 8.09 12.07 -14.32
CA TYR A 63 8.36 11.02 -15.30
C TYR A 63 9.55 11.38 -16.19
N GLU A 64 9.57 12.56 -16.82
CA GLU A 64 10.64 13.01 -17.70
C GLU A 64 11.99 12.98 -17.00
N TYR A 65 12.06 13.56 -15.80
CA TYR A 65 13.28 13.55 -14.99
C TYR A 65 13.72 12.13 -14.61
N LEU A 66 12.83 11.34 -13.98
CA LEU A 66 13.17 10.03 -13.47
C LEU A 66 13.47 9.01 -14.58
N PHE A 67 12.79 9.13 -15.72
CA PHE A 67 13.02 8.24 -16.87
C PHE A 67 14.37 8.52 -17.52
N ASP A 68 14.74 9.80 -17.67
CA ASP A 68 16.00 10.22 -18.27
C ASP A 68 17.21 9.92 -17.38
N VAL A 69 17.12 10.13 -16.06
CA VAL A 69 18.23 9.79 -15.14
C VAL A 69 18.41 8.28 -14.96
N ASN A 70 17.37 7.47 -15.17
CA ASN A 70 17.44 6.01 -15.13
C ASN A 70 17.62 5.37 -16.52
N SER A 71 17.81 6.17 -17.57
CA SER A 71 17.95 5.67 -18.94
C SER A 71 19.07 4.64 -19.09
N LYS A 72 18.75 3.48 -19.69
CA LYS A 72 19.73 2.42 -19.96
C LYS A 72 20.83 2.89 -20.91
N GLU A 73 20.52 3.85 -21.78
CA GLU A 73 21.44 4.47 -22.73
C GLU A 73 22.56 5.22 -22.01
N LYS A 74 22.31 5.70 -20.79
CA LYS A 74 23.30 6.31 -19.89
C LYS A 74 24.03 5.31 -18.99
N GLY A 75 23.90 4.01 -19.26
CA GLY A 75 24.50 2.94 -18.47
C GLY A 75 23.73 2.58 -17.18
N ASN A 76 22.49 3.06 -17.03
CA ASN A 76 21.64 2.73 -15.88
C ASN A 76 20.80 1.46 -16.11
N SER A 77 19.93 1.15 -15.14
CA SER A 77 19.12 -0.06 -15.14
C SER A 77 17.85 0.09 -15.98
N PHE A 78 17.73 -0.70 -17.04
CA PHE A 78 16.50 -0.83 -17.82
C PHE A 78 15.28 -1.22 -16.96
N PHE A 79 15.50 -2.01 -15.90
CA PHE A 79 14.43 -2.38 -14.98
C PHE A 79 13.89 -1.16 -14.21
N LEU A 80 14.77 -0.29 -13.72
CA LEU A 80 14.36 0.93 -13.01
C LEU A 80 13.67 1.92 -13.96
N GLN A 81 14.21 2.11 -15.16
CA GLN A 81 13.57 2.90 -16.22
C GLN A 81 12.15 2.39 -16.52
N SER A 82 11.99 1.07 -16.65
CA SER A 82 10.68 0.44 -16.88
C SER A 82 9.73 0.66 -15.70
N LYS A 83 10.21 0.61 -14.45
CA LYS A 83 9.40 0.89 -13.26
C LYS A 83 8.88 2.32 -13.23
N VAL A 84 9.71 3.30 -13.60
CA VAL A 84 9.29 4.70 -13.75
C VAL A 84 8.21 4.84 -14.83
N TYR A 85 8.41 4.18 -15.98
CA TYR A 85 7.40 4.15 -17.05
C TYR A 85 6.05 3.60 -16.57
N TYR A 86 6.03 2.42 -15.96
CA TYR A 86 4.78 1.81 -15.49
C TYR A 86 4.10 2.60 -14.37
N ALA A 87 4.87 3.23 -13.48
CA ALA A 87 4.32 4.12 -12.46
C ALA A 87 3.58 5.30 -13.11
N SER A 88 4.19 5.95 -14.11
CA SER A 88 3.56 7.07 -14.82
C SER A 88 2.29 6.66 -15.58
N ASP A 89 2.32 5.54 -16.30
CA ASP A 89 1.15 4.99 -17.00
C ASP A 89 0.00 4.67 -16.03
N THR A 90 0.32 4.12 -14.85
CA THR A 90 -0.66 3.82 -13.80
C THR A 90 -1.36 5.08 -13.29
N LEU A 91 -0.61 6.13 -12.96
CA LEU A 91 -1.21 7.38 -12.45
C LEU A 91 -2.01 8.13 -13.54
N ARG A 92 -1.55 8.11 -14.80
CA ARG A 92 -2.32 8.70 -15.92
C ARG A 92 -3.68 8.04 -16.07
N LYS A 93 -3.73 6.70 -16.06
CA LYS A 93 -4.97 5.93 -16.14
C LYS A 93 -5.90 6.21 -14.96
N GLU A 94 -5.36 6.35 -13.77
CA GLU A 94 -6.14 6.70 -12.58
C GLU A 94 -6.77 8.09 -12.72
N LEU A 95 -6.00 9.09 -13.17
CA LEU A 95 -6.55 10.43 -13.43
C LEU A 95 -7.66 10.42 -14.48
N GLU A 96 -7.45 9.72 -15.59
CA GLU A 96 -8.46 9.57 -16.65
C GLU A 96 -9.73 8.89 -16.12
N TYR A 97 -9.58 7.84 -15.31
CA TYR A 97 -10.70 7.15 -14.67
C TYR A 97 -11.48 8.09 -13.73
N LEU A 98 -10.78 8.86 -12.89
CA LEU A 98 -11.39 9.81 -11.96
C LEU A 98 -12.12 10.94 -12.68
N GLN A 99 -11.59 11.43 -13.82
CA GLN A 99 -12.26 12.41 -14.67
C GLN A 99 -13.56 11.86 -15.25
N LYS A 100 -13.53 10.69 -15.88
CA LYS A 100 -14.74 10.03 -16.42
C LYS A 100 -15.79 9.77 -15.34
N MET A 101 -15.35 9.37 -14.15
CA MET A 101 -16.24 9.17 -12.99
C MET A 101 -16.91 10.48 -12.53
N ARG A 102 -16.21 11.61 -12.64
CA ARG A 102 -16.74 12.94 -12.29
C ARG A 102 -17.77 13.40 -13.32
N GLU A 103 -17.44 13.33 -14.60
CA GLU A 103 -18.34 13.68 -15.71
C GLU A 103 -19.63 12.85 -15.67
N ALA A 104 -19.52 11.54 -15.42
CA ALA A 104 -20.68 10.65 -15.31
C ALA A 104 -21.57 10.95 -14.09
N LYS A 105 -21.05 11.58 -13.04
CA LYS A 105 -21.83 12.03 -11.88
C LYS A 105 -22.53 13.36 -12.16
N GLU A 106 -21.84 14.30 -12.80
CA GLU A 106 -22.36 15.62 -13.17
C GLU A 106 -23.51 15.47 -14.19
N GLY A 107 -23.33 14.67 -15.24
CA GLY A 107 -24.38 14.42 -16.23
C GLY A 107 -25.62 13.69 -15.68
N LYS A 108 -25.52 13.01 -14.53
CA LYS A 108 -26.69 12.42 -13.83
C LYS A 108 -27.42 13.42 -12.93
N GLN A 109 -26.72 14.45 -12.44
CA GLN A 109 -27.31 15.52 -11.64
C GLN A 109 -28.05 16.54 -12.52
N GLU A 110 -27.58 16.80 -13.74
CA GLU A 110 -28.24 17.70 -14.69
C GLU A 110 -29.48 17.08 -15.36
N ALA A 111 -29.58 15.76 -15.39
CA ALA A 111 -30.70 15.03 -15.97
C ALA A 111 -31.84 14.69 -14.97
N SER A 112 -31.70 15.10 -13.71
CA SER A 112 -32.66 14.84 -12.62
C SER A 112 -33.29 16.12 -12.09
#